data_AF-A0AAV0P0R9-F1
#
_entry.id   AF-A0AAV0P0R9-F1
#
_cell.length_a   1.000
_cell.length_b   1.000
_cell.length_c   1.000
_cell.angle_alpha   90.00
_cell.angle_beta   90.00
_cell.angle_gamma   90.00
#
_symmetry.space_group_name_H-M   'P 1'
#
loop_
_entity.id
_entity.type
_entity.pdbx_description
1 polymer ?
#
loop_
_entity_poly.entity_id
_entity_poly.type
_entity_poly.pdbx_seq_one_letter_code
_entity_poly.pdbx_strand_id
1 'polypeptide(L)'
;MLSLSANALKPITTFNHSNSFSAFLNPHPLFLIPHPRNSTLKTKTSAKPNISASLIPANPPPKNLQPYQPFRPPPSPLPAKYSSLDAAARLEVLSSRAGLWYEYAPLITSLIREGYAPSSIEEVTGISGVEQNRLVVGAQVRDSLIESKTGPELISHFETGGAELLYEIRLLSTTQRAAAAHYIIQNRFDAGGAEDLARSMKDFPRRRGEKGWENFDYNLPGDCLAFLYFRQAKEHKNPSDARTASLQSALEAAESEKAKQAVLREMEGDTSAGKGDKQEAAIDGVRVPVVRMKTGEVAESTTVVVLPVCRAEGRDKEIVEAPWVSKAGGEFGEVEADKGWGRWIVLPGWEPVAILGEGGVVVSFPDARALPWRVNRWYKEEAILVVADRARKGVEVDDGFYLVAVDDSGDGRGSGLKVEKGSALKQRGVGESLGTVVLVVRPPKEDTEDQMLEDDD
;
A
#
# COMPACT_ATOMS: atom_id res chain seq x y z
N MET A 1 20.96 -71.23 -38.19
CA MET A 1 20.37 -72.07 -37.14
C MET A 1 19.58 -71.16 -36.21
N LEU A 2 18.30 -71.49 -35.98
CA LEU A 2 17.44 -71.29 -34.77
C LEU A 2 17.55 -69.95 -34.00
N SER A 3 16.51 -69.24 -33.55
CA SER A 3 15.04 -69.32 -33.66
C SER A 3 14.42 -68.06 -33.01
N LEU A 4 13.39 -67.49 -33.66
CA LEU A 4 12.11 -66.93 -33.15
C LEU A 4 11.95 -66.41 -31.71
N SER A 5 11.40 -65.17 -31.57
CA SER A 5 10.05 -64.82 -31.07
C SER A 5 9.90 -63.27 -30.93
N ALA A 6 9.07 -62.56 -31.73
CA ALA A 6 7.62 -62.32 -31.62
C ALA A 6 7.22 -61.42 -30.41
N ASN A 7 6.96 -60.12 -30.61
CA ASN A 7 5.68 -59.44 -30.96
C ASN A 7 4.77 -59.10 -29.75
N ALA A 8 4.43 -57.81 -29.59
CA ALA A 8 3.05 -57.32 -29.43
C ALA A 8 2.96 -55.78 -29.49
N LEU A 9 2.05 -55.30 -30.35
CA LEU A 9 1.60 -53.92 -30.53
C LEU A 9 0.33 -53.65 -29.70
N LYS A 10 0.20 -52.39 -29.20
CA LYS A 10 -0.96 -51.47 -29.03
C LYS A 10 -2.36 -52.02 -28.67
N PRO A 11 -3.20 -51.21 -27.97
CA PRO A 11 -4.15 -50.40 -28.75
C PRO A 11 -4.39 -48.97 -28.24
N ILE A 12 -4.77 -48.14 -29.21
CA ILE A 12 -5.42 -46.84 -29.07
C ILE A 12 -6.87 -47.06 -28.61
N THR A 13 -7.38 -46.22 -27.72
CA THR A 13 -8.81 -45.86 -27.70
C THR A 13 -8.99 -44.43 -27.19
N THR A 14 -9.67 -43.66 -28.03
CA THR A 14 -10.27 -42.34 -27.84
C THR A 14 -11.42 -42.36 -26.83
N PHE A 15 -11.67 -41.27 -26.09
CA PHE A 15 -12.94 -40.51 -26.09
C PHE A 15 -12.96 -39.39 -25.02
N ASN A 16 -13.16 -38.16 -25.52
CA ASN A 16 -14.01 -37.05 -25.07
C ASN A 16 -14.11 -36.54 -23.61
N HIS A 17 -14.03 -35.19 -23.57
CA HIS A 17 -14.80 -34.23 -22.76
C HIS A 17 -14.74 -34.33 -21.23
N SER A 18 -14.10 -33.35 -20.60
CA SER A 18 -14.83 -32.23 -19.98
C SER A 18 -13.86 -31.17 -19.43
N ASN A 19 -14.06 -29.93 -19.90
CA ASN A 19 -13.64 -28.73 -19.21
C ASN A 19 -14.22 -28.72 -17.80
N SER A 20 -13.39 -28.42 -16.81
CA SER A 20 -13.87 -27.87 -15.54
C SER A 20 -12.78 -26.96 -14.97
N PHE A 21 -12.89 -25.69 -15.35
CA PHE A 21 -12.37 -24.56 -14.60
C PHE A 21 -12.91 -24.65 -13.18
N SER A 22 -12.03 -24.72 -12.17
CA SER A 22 -12.41 -24.42 -10.78
C SER A 22 -11.86 -23.06 -10.42
N ALA A 23 -12.80 -22.12 -10.36
CA ALA A 23 -12.64 -20.82 -9.72
C ALA A 23 -12.60 -21.03 -8.20
N PHE A 24 -11.53 -20.61 -7.54
CA PHE A 24 -11.54 -20.42 -6.09
C PHE A 24 -12.03 -19.01 -5.79
N LEU A 25 -13.35 -18.87 -5.73
CA LEU A 25 -14.03 -17.83 -4.96
C LEU A 25 -14.08 -18.34 -3.51
N ASN A 26 -13.52 -17.59 -2.57
CA ASN A 26 -13.83 -17.77 -1.15
C ASN A 26 -14.61 -16.54 -0.67
N PRO A 27 -15.74 -16.72 0.06
CA PRO A 27 -16.70 -15.66 0.33
C PRO A 27 -16.37 -14.89 1.62
N HIS A 28 -16.62 -13.59 1.60
CA HIS A 28 -16.75 -12.77 2.79
C HIS A 28 -18.07 -13.08 3.52
N PRO A 29 -18.10 -13.20 4.86
CA PRO A 29 -19.33 -13.08 5.62
C PRO A 29 -19.62 -11.61 5.96
N LEU A 30 -20.79 -11.15 5.52
CA LEU A 30 -21.40 -9.87 5.90
C LEU A 30 -21.87 -9.94 7.36
N PHE A 31 -21.27 -9.14 8.24
CA PHE A 31 -21.79 -8.90 9.58
C PHE A 31 -22.72 -7.69 9.58
N LEU A 32 -24.00 -7.98 9.86
CA LEU A 32 -25.08 -7.02 10.11
C LEU A 32 -24.88 -6.36 11.49
N ILE A 33 -24.75 -5.04 11.51
CA ILE A 33 -24.76 -4.25 12.76
C ILE A 33 -26.20 -3.76 13.02
N PRO A 34 -26.79 -4.06 14.19
CA PRO A 34 -28.14 -3.61 14.54
C PRO A 34 -28.15 -2.15 15.04
N HIS A 35 -29.17 -1.41 14.61
CA HIS A 35 -29.49 -0.07 15.09
C HIS A 35 -29.92 -0.07 16.57
N PRO A 36 -29.44 0.86 17.41
CA PRO A 36 -30.03 1.10 18.71
C PRO A 36 -31.30 1.96 18.59
N ARG A 37 -32.35 1.47 19.25
CA ARG A 37 -33.69 2.07 19.35
C ARG A 37 -33.69 3.32 20.24
N ASN A 38 -34.55 4.25 19.84
CA ASN A 38 -35.02 5.42 20.56
C ASN A 38 -35.38 5.13 22.03
N SER A 39 -34.78 5.89 22.93
CA SER A 39 -35.21 6.07 24.33
C SER A 39 -35.83 7.45 24.48
N THR A 40 -37.11 7.47 24.83
CA THR A 40 -37.91 8.65 25.14
C THR A 40 -37.77 8.97 26.62
N LEU A 41 -37.29 10.17 26.99
CA LEU A 41 -37.45 10.69 28.35
C LEU A 41 -37.49 12.23 28.38
N LYS A 42 -38.73 12.72 28.48
CA LYS A 42 -39.24 13.82 29.32
C LYS A 42 -38.55 15.20 29.28
N THR A 43 -39.31 16.09 28.65
CA THR A 43 -39.41 17.54 28.85
C THR A 43 -39.31 18.01 30.31
N LYS A 44 -38.45 19.00 30.57
CA LYS A 44 -38.71 20.07 31.54
C LYS A 44 -38.22 21.40 30.98
N THR A 45 -39.16 22.33 30.94
CA THR A 45 -39.02 23.74 30.58
C THR A 45 -38.43 24.54 31.75
N SER A 46 -37.51 25.47 31.47
CA SER A 46 -37.29 26.68 32.27
C SER A 46 -36.60 27.75 31.42
N ALA A 47 -36.95 29.01 31.71
CA ALA A 47 -36.86 30.18 30.86
C ALA A 47 -35.47 30.87 30.78
N LYS A 48 -35.38 31.77 29.78
CA LYS A 48 -34.24 32.59 29.30
C LYS A 48 -33.76 33.67 30.31
N PRO A 49 -32.66 34.41 30.03
CA PRO A 49 -32.72 35.60 29.15
C PRO A 49 -31.57 35.65 28.12
N ASN A 50 -31.84 35.88 26.82
CA ASN A 50 -31.82 37.17 26.11
C ASN A 50 -30.53 38.01 26.28
N ILE A 51 -29.60 37.90 25.32
CA ILE A 51 -28.69 38.99 24.92
C ILE A 51 -28.63 39.04 23.38
N SER A 52 -28.62 40.27 22.88
CA SER A 52 -29.01 40.75 21.56
C SER A 52 -28.02 40.48 20.42
N ALA A 53 -28.60 40.56 19.22
CA ALA A 53 -28.00 40.44 17.90
C ALA A 53 -26.80 41.36 17.63
N SER A 54 -25.86 40.86 16.83
CA SER A 54 -25.07 41.68 15.91
C SER A 54 -24.93 40.93 14.58
N LEU A 55 -25.15 41.71 13.51
CA LEU A 55 -25.39 41.32 12.13
C LEU A 55 -24.16 40.69 11.47
N ILE A 56 -24.36 39.56 10.78
CA ILE A 56 -23.46 39.06 9.73
C ILE A 56 -24.30 38.90 8.46
N PRO A 57 -23.88 39.41 7.28
CA PRO A 57 -24.67 39.35 6.06
C PRO A 57 -24.89 37.90 5.58
N ALA A 58 -26.12 37.61 5.17
CA ALA A 58 -26.50 36.34 4.59
C ALA A 58 -25.79 36.13 3.24
N ASN A 59 -24.92 35.12 3.15
CA ASN A 59 -24.52 34.57 1.86
C ASN A 59 -25.74 33.88 1.21
N PRO A 60 -25.99 34.05 -0.10
CA PRO A 60 -27.06 33.34 -0.78
C PRO A 60 -26.76 31.82 -0.78
N PRO A 61 -27.79 30.96 -0.71
CA PRO A 61 -27.59 29.51 -0.72
C PRO A 61 -26.93 29.09 -2.04
N PRO A 62 -25.99 28.11 -2.02
CA PRO A 62 -25.40 27.59 -3.24
C PRO A 62 -26.50 26.96 -4.10
N LYS A 63 -26.74 27.57 -5.26
CA LYS A 63 -27.53 26.94 -6.34
C LYS A 63 -26.72 25.77 -6.89
N ASN A 64 -27.42 24.64 -7.07
CA ASN A 64 -27.00 23.43 -7.79
C ASN A 64 -26.28 22.36 -6.98
N LEU A 65 -27.04 21.60 -6.18
CA LEU A 65 -26.82 20.15 -6.11
C LEU A 65 -27.31 19.56 -7.44
N GLN A 66 -26.43 19.50 -8.45
CA GLN A 66 -26.75 18.71 -9.63
C GLN A 66 -26.75 17.23 -9.22
N PRO A 67 -27.83 16.47 -9.50
CA PRO A 67 -27.77 15.02 -9.37
C PRO A 67 -26.66 14.47 -10.26
N TYR A 68 -26.03 13.38 -9.81
CA TYR A 68 -24.99 12.64 -10.50
C TYR A 68 -25.24 12.62 -12.02
N GLN A 69 -24.36 13.26 -12.79
CA GLN A 69 -24.40 13.15 -14.25
C GLN A 69 -23.68 11.86 -14.64
N PRO A 70 -24.36 10.92 -15.32
CA PRO A 70 -23.70 9.80 -15.95
C PRO A 70 -22.61 10.32 -16.91
N PHE A 71 -21.47 9.64 -16.95
CA PHE A 71 -20.37 9.96 -17.87
C PHE A 71 -20.89 10.15 -19.30
N ARG A 72 -20.67 11.34 -19.88
CA ARG A 72 -21.00 11.65 -21.27
C ARG A 72 -19.71 11.60 -22.10
N PRO A 73 -19.49 10.57 -22.94
CA PRO A 73 -18.31 10.53 -23.79
C PRO A 73 -18.28 11.73 -24.76
N PRO A 74 -17.08 12.15 -25.19
CA PRO A 74 -16.92 13.25 -26.16
C PRO A 74 -17.64 12.93 -27.48
N PRO A 75 -18.15 13.95 -28.20
CA PRO A 75 -18.93 13.75 -29.41
C PRO A 75 -18.08 13.13 -30.52
N SER A 76 -18.45 11.94 -30.98
CA SER A 76 -18.05 11.44 -32.30
C SER A 76 -19.06 11.93 -33.34
N PRO A 77 -18.63 12.46 -34.50
CA PRO A 77 -19.55 12.87 -35.55
C PRO A 77 -20.37 11.67 -36.02
N LEU A 78 -21.69 11.85 -36.12
CA LEU A 78 -22.56 10.81 -36.67
C LEU A 78 -22.28 10.66 -38.18
N PRO A 79 -22.19 9.42 -38.71
CA PRO A 79 -22.17 9.21 -40.15
C PRO A 79 -23.37 9.88 -40.82
N ALA A 80 -23.17 10.49 -42.00
CA ALA A 80 -24.22 11.22 -42.72
C ALA A 80 -25.47 10.37 -43.01
N LYS A 81 -25.31 9.05 -43.15
CA LYS A 81 -26.42 8.10 -43.33
C LYS A 81 -27.33 7.94 -42.11
N TYR A 82 -26.87 8.30 -40.92
CA TYR A 82 -27.64 8.17 -39.67
C TYR A 82 -27.99 9.51 -39.01
N SER A 83 -27.48 10.63 -39.54
CA SER A 83 -27.63 11.95 -38.91
C SER A 83 -29.08 12.46 -38.92
N SER A 84 -29.89 12.04 -39.88
CA SER A 84 -31.32 12.40 -40.01
C SER A 84 -32.28 11.45 -39.32
N LEU A 85 -31.80 10.33 -38.77
CA LEU A 85 -32.65 9.34 -38.09
C LEU A 85 -33.09 9.87 -36.72
N ASP A 86 -34.32 9.54 -36.33
CA ASP A 86 -34.84 9.77 -34.98
C ASP A 86 -34.34 8.70 -33.99
N ALA A 87 -34.65 8.86 -32.70
CA ALA A 87 -34.17 7.94 -31.66
C ALA A 87 -34.65 6.49 -31.87
N ALA A 88 -35.90 6.31 -32.34
CA ALA A 88 -36.47 4.99 -32.60
C ALA A 88 -35.75 4.27 -33.75
N ALA A 89 -35.53 4.96 -34.89
CA ALA A 89 -34.79 4.37 -36.01
C ALA A 89 -33.32 4.09 -35.66
N ARG A 90 -32.68 4.90 -34.81
CA ARG A 90 -31.31 4.62 -34.33
C ARG A 90 -31.25 3.37 -33.44
N LEU A 91 -32.25 3.17 -32.57
CA LEU A 91 -32.37 1.95 -31.77
C LEU A 91 -32.59 0.71 -32.66
N GLU A 92 -33.37 0.84 -33.73
CA GLU A 92 -33.56 -0.23 -34.71
C GLU A 92 -32.26 -0.60 -35.43
N VAL A 93 -31.46 0.40 -35.85
CA VAL A 93 -30.13 0.18 -36.44
C VAL A 93 -29.21 -0.57 -35.49
N LEU A 94 -29.21 -0.21 -34.19
CA LEU A 94 -28.41 -0.89 -33.17
C LEU A 94 -28.90 -2.32 -32.91
N SER A 95 -30.21 -2.52 -32.78
CA SER A 95 -30.84 -3.82 -32.55
C SER A 95 -30.56 -4.81 -33.68
N SER A 96 -30.66 -4.34 -34.93
CA SER A 96 -30.35 -5.15 -36.13
C SER A 96 -28.86 -5.23 -36.45
N ARG A 97 -28.00 -4.49 -35.72
CA ARG A 97 -26.56 -4.32 -36.00
C ARG A 97 -26.30 -3.95 -37.47
N ALA A 98 -27.15 -3.09 -38.03
CA ALA A 98 -27.15 -2.76 -39.45
C ALA A 98 -26.00 -1.81 -39.84
N GLY A 99 -24.92 -2.39 -40.35
CA GLY A 99 -23.72 -1.69 -40.82
C GLY A 99 -22.45 -2.19 -40.15
N LEU A 100 -21.34 -1.49 -40.36
CA LEU A 100 -20.08 -1.80 -39.69
C LEU A 100 -20.10 -1.27 -38.26
N TRP A 101 -19.37 -1.94 -37.37
CA TRP A 101 -19.45 -1.67 -35.93
C TRP A 101 -19.10 -0.25 -35.54
N TYR A 102 -18.13 0.34 -36.23
CA TYR A 102 -17.70 1.72 -36.02
C TYR A 102 -18.67 2.75 -36.62
N GLU A 103 -19.60 2.35 -37.49
CA GLU A 103 -20.60 3.25 -38.07
C GLU A 103 -21.80 3.40 -37.15
N TYR A 104 -22.25 2.32 -36.50
CA TYR A 104 -23.35 2.39 -35.54
C TYR A 104 -22.89 2.72 -34.11
N ALA A 105 -21.61 2.55 -33.75
CA ALA A 105 -21.09 2.91 -32.43
C ALA A 105 -21.38 4.37 -32.01
N PRO A 106 -21.23 5.40 -32.88
CA PRO A 106 -21.58 6.78 -32.54
C PRO A 106 -23.05 6.98 -32.16
N LEU A 107 -23.97 6.12 -32.60
CA LEU A 107 -25.39 6.19 -32.25
C LEU A 107 -25.61 5.97 -30.75
N ILE A 108 -24.80 5.12 -30.12
CA ILE A 108 -24.86 4.86 -28.68
C ILE A 108 -24.58 6.16 -27.91
N THR A 109 -23.50 6.87 -28.26
CA THR A 109 -23.17 8.18 -27.66
C THR A 109 -24.27 9.22 -27.91
N SER A 110 -24.88 9.21 -29.10
CA SER A 110 -26.00 10.13 -29.42
C SER A 110 -27.23 9.86 -28.54
N LEU A 111 -27.63 8.60 -28.40
CA LEU A 111 -28.77 8.20 -27.57
C LEU A 111 -28.53 8.51 -26.09
N ILE A 112 -27.32 8.26 -25.57
CA ILE A 112 -26.96 8.63 -24.19
C ILE A 112 -27.11 10.14 -23.96
N ARG A 113 -26.71 10.95 -24.95
CA ARG A 113 -26.84 12.41 -24.86
C ARG A 113 -28.28 12.88 -24.85
N GLU A 114 -29.16 12.17 -25.56
CA GLU A 114 -30.61 12.38 -25.61
C GLU A 114 -31.36 11.86 -24.36
N GLY A 115 -30.66 11.19 -23.45
CA GLY A 115 -31.18 10.79 -22.13
C GLY A 115 -31.41 9.30 -21.96
N TYR A 116 -31.06 8.46 -22.94
CA TYR A 116 -31.14 7.01 -22.79
C TYR A 116 -30.04 6.51 -21.85
N ALA A 117 -30.40 5.74 -20.83
CA ALA A 117 -29.43 5.04 -20.00
C ALA A 117 -28.83 3.84 -20.78
N PRO A 118 -27.56 3.46 -20.54
CA PRO A 118 -26.98 2.27 -21.16
C PRO A 118 -27.81 0.99 -20.94
N SER A 119 -28.44 0.83 -19.77
CA SER A 119 -29.35 -0.28 -19.48
C SER A 119 -30.60 -0.26 -20.36
N SER A 120 -31.18 0.91 -20.62
CA SER A 120 -32.34 1.04 -21.52
C SER A 120 -31.97 0.75 -22.98
N ILE A 121 -30.75 1.10 -23.41
CA ILE A 121 -30.25 0.72 -24.74
C ILE A 121 -30.06 -0.80 -24.82
N GLU A 122 -29.51 -1.42 -23.78
CA GLU A 122 -29.33 -2.88 -23.70
C GLU A 122 -30.67 -3.63 -23.75
N GLU A 123 -31.69 -3.18 -23.03
CA GLU A 123 -33.03 -3.77 -23.03
C GLU A 123 -33.67 -3.78 -24.43
N VAL A 124 -33.45 -2.73 -25.23
CA VAL A 124 -34.05 -2.59 -26.56
C VAL A 124 -33.21 -3.27 -27.65
N THR A 125 -31.88 -3.20 -27.54
CA THR A 125 -30.96 -3.59 -28.63
C THR A 125 -30.26 -4.92 -28.37
N GLY A 126 -30.23 -5.42 -27.14
CA GLY A 126 -29.44 -6.57 -26.71
C GLY A 126 -27.93 -6.31 -26.63
N ILE A 127 -27.46 -5.08 -26.87
CA ILE A 127 -26.04 -4.72 -26.76
C ILE A 127 -25.73 -4.40 -25.30
N SER A 128 -24.93 -5.26 -24.66
CA SER A 128 -24.59 -5.08 -23.24
C SER A 128 -23.89 -3.76 -22.96
N GLY A 129 -24.04 -3.20 -21.75
CA GLY A 129 -23.30 -1.99 -21.37
C GLY A 129 -21.77 -2.07 -21.56
N VAL A 130 -21.20 -3.27 -21.39
CA VAL A 130 -19.77 -3.54 -21.64
C VAL A 130 -19.45 -3.47 -23.15
N GLU A 131 -20.28 -4.09 -23.99
CA GLU A 131 -20.14 -4.05 -25.45
C GLU A 131 -20.36 -2.62 -25.97
N GLN A 132 -21.32 -1.87 -25.43
CA GLN A 132 -21.55 -0.46 -25.76
C GLN A 132 -20.28 0.38 -25.54
N ASN A 133 -19.66 0.27 -24.35
CA ASN A 133 -18.43 0.99 -24.06
C ASN A 133 -17.27 0.55 -24.98
N ARG A 134 -17.15 -0.74 -25.26
CA ARG A 134 -16.14 -1.29 -26.18
C ARG A 134 -16.28 -0.72 -27.59
N LEU A 135 -17.50 -0.73 -28.13
CA LEU A 135 -17.82 -0.19 -29.45
C LEU A 135 -17.49 1.30 -29.55
N VAL A 136 -17.95 2.10 -28.57
CA VAL A 136 -17.73 3.55 -28.55
C VAL A 136 -16.25 3.89 -28.47
N VAL A 137 -15.52 3.32 -27.52
CA VAL A 137 -14.09 3.63 -27.33
C VAL A 137 -13.25 3.05 -28.47
N GLY A 138 -13.56 1.84 -28.95
CA GLY A 138 -12.91 1.26 -30.12
C GLY A 138 -13.06 2.15 -31.36
N ALA A 139 -14.24 2.73 -31.56
CA ALA A 139 -14.50 3.62 -32.70
C ALA A 139 -13.67 4.91 -32.58
N GLN A 140 -13.55 5.48 -31.38
CA GLN A 140 -12.68 6.63 -31.12
C GLN A 140 -11.20 6.31 -31.39
N VAL A 141 -10.75 5.11 -31.03
CA VAL A 141 -9.39 4.66 -31.35
C VAL A 141 -9.22 4.54 -32.86
N ARG A 142 -10.19 3.94 -33.58
CA ARG A 142 -10.18 3.88 -35.04
C ARG A 142 -10.12 5.27 -35.69
N ASP A 143 -10.90 6.22 -35.20
CA ASP A 143 -10.89 7.60 -35.68
C ASP A 143 -9.50 8.23 -35.48
N SER A 144 -8.85 7.98 -34.34
CA SER A 144 -7.48 8.45 -34.11
C SER A 144 -6.44 7.83 -35.06
N LEU A 145 -6.67 6.59 -35.54
CA LEU A 145 -5.83 5.97 -36.58
C LEU A 145 -6.01 6.65 -37.95
N ILE A 146 -7.25 7.01 -38.29
CA ILE A 146 -7.56 7.76 -39.51
C ILE A 146 -6.90 9.15 -39.46
N GLU A 147 -7.00 9.84 -38.33
CA GLU A 147 -6.38 11.15 -38.11
C GLU A 147 -4.85 11.10 -38.22
N SER A 148 -4.21 10.01 -37.76
CA SER A 148 -2.76 9.80 -37.93
C SER A 148 -2.34 9.40 -39.35
N LYS A 149 -3.26 9.37 -40.32
CA LYS A 149 -3.01 8.95 -41.71
C LYS A 149 -2.43 7.53 -41.80
N THR A 150 -2.87 6.65 -40.91
CA THR A 150 -2.54 5.22 -40.97
C THR A 150 -3.10 4.63 -42.26
N GLY A 151 -2.37 3.71 -42.89
CA GLY A 151 -2.73 3.17 -44.21
C GLY A 151 -4.15 2.59 -44.24
N PRO A 152 -4.93 2.83 -45.31
CA PRO A 152 -6.33 2.39 -45.38
C PRO A 152 -6.47 0.86 -45.31
N GLU A 153 -5.48 0.13 -45.83
CA GLU A 153 -5.41 -1.33 -45.72
C GLU A 153 -5.35 -1.79 -44.25
N LEU A 154 -4.54 -1.13 -43.42
CA LEU A 154 -4.44 -1.46 -41.99
C LEU A 154 -5.76 -1.21 -41.25
N ILE A 155 -6.46 -0.12 -41.59
CA ILE A 155 -7.75 0.21 -40.98
C ILE A 155 -8.82 -0.82 -41.38
N SER A 156 -8.76 -1.31 -42.62
CA SER A 156 -9.72 -2.30 -43.15
C SER A 156 -9.70 -3.63 -42.36
N HIS A 157 -8.55 -4.01 -41.82
CA HIS A 157 -8.42 -5.20 -40.97
C HIS A 157 -9.26 -5.13 -39.69
N PHE A 158 -9.57 -3.93 -39.19
CA PHE A 158 -10.40 -3.75 -38.00
C PHE A 158 -11.90 -3.64 -38.31
N GLU A 159 -12.31 -3.67 -39.58
CA GLU A 159 -13.73 -3.51 -39.94
C GLU A 159 -14.58 -4.69 -39.47
N THR A 160 -14.01 -5.89 -39.43
CA THR A 160 -14.68 -7.11 -38.95
C THR A 160 -14.06 -7.55 -37.62
N GLY A 161 -14.76 -7.30 -36.51
CA GLY A 161 -14.31 -7.76 -35.19
C GLY A 161 -13.17 -6.95 -34.55
N GLY A 162 -12.77 -5.81 -35.11
CA GLY A 162 -11.64 -5.03 -34.58
C GLY A 162 -11.92 -4.22 -33.30
N ALA A 163 -13.18 -4.11 -32.87
CA ALA A 163 -13.55 -3.27 -31.72
C ALA A 163 -12.85 -3.68 -30.42
N GLU A 164 -12.68 -4.99 -30.19
CA GLU A 164 -12.02 -5.51 -28.99
C GLU A 164 -10.51 -5.26 -29.00
N LEU A 165 -9.84 -5.43 -30.13
CA LEU A 165 -8.41 -5.15 -30.27
C LEU A 165 -8.10 -3.67 -30.10
N LEU A 166 -8.90 -2.81 -30.75
CA LEU A 166 -8.74 -1.36 -30.67
C LEU A 166 -9.07 -0.82 -29.27
N TYR A 167 -9.99 -1.46 -28.56
CA TYR A 167 -10.33 -1.09 -27.19
C TYR A 167 -9.14 -1.23 -26.24
N GLU A 168 -8.29 -2.24 -26.40
CA GLU A 168 -7.16 -2.46 -25.48
C GLU A 168 -6.05 -1.43 -25.61
N ILE A 169 -5.84 -0.89 -26.81
CA ILE A 169 -4.84 0.16 -27.04
C ILE A 169 -5.35 1.59 -26.73
N ARG A 170 -6.54 1.74 -26.12
CA ARG A 170 -7.16 3.05 -25.81
C ARG A 170 -6.30 3.99 -24.95
N LEU A 171 -5.46 3.46 -24.08
CA LEU A 171 -4.62 4.22 -23.15
C LEU A 171 -3.33 4.79 -23.78
N LEU A 172 -3.04 4.38 -25.01
CA LEU A 172 -1.88 4.82 -25.78
C LEU A 172 -2.14 6.18 -26.44
N SER A 173 -1.07 6.91 -26.74
CA SER A 173 -1.14 8.13 -27.57
C SER A 173 -1.45 7.81 -29.03
N THR A 174 -1.88 8.79 -29.83
CA THR A 174 -2.22 8.60 -31.25
C THR A 174 -1.09 7.93 -32.05
N THR A 175 0.15 8.40 -31.90
CA THR A 175 1.32 7.81 -32.57
C THR A 175 1.55 6.36 -32.14
N GLN A 176 1.40 6.06 -30.85
CA GLN A 176 1.56 4.70 -30.32
C GLN A 176 0.44 3.78 -30.76
N ARG A 177 -0.81 4.26 -30.88
CA ARG A 177 -1.94 3.47 -31.38
C ARG A 177 -1.68 3.00 -32.80
N ALA A 178 -1.15 3.85 -33.68
CA ALA A 178 -0.81 3.48 -35.04
C ALA A 178 0.26 2.37 -35.09
N ALA A 179 1.33 2.52 -34.31
CA ALA A 179 2.38 1.51 -34.23
C ALA A 179 1.86 0.19 -33.62
N ALA A 180 1.10 0.25 -32.53
CA ALA A 180 0.52 -0.91 -31.87
C ALA A 180 -0.48 -1.64 -32.78
N ALA A 181 -1.34 -0.92 -33.50
CA ALA A 181 -2.29 -1.50 -34.44
C ALA A 181 -1.59 -2.28 -35.57
N HIS A 182 -0.48 -1.73 -36.09
CA HIS A 182 0.35 -2.43 -37.07
C HIS A 182 0.91 -3.73 -36.50
N TYR A 183 1.50 -3.65 -35.30
CA TYR A 183 2.10 -4.80 -34.63
C TYR A 183 1.08 -5.89 -34.28
N ILE A 184 -0.12 -5.52 -33.83
CA ILE A 184 -1.24 -6.43 -33.53
C ILE A 184 -1.64 -7.24 -34.77
N ILE A 185 -1.78 -6.59 -35.93
CA ILE A 185 -2.16 -7.27 -37.17
C ILE A 185 -1.03 -8.18 -37.65
N GLN A 186 0.20 -7.68 -37.65
CA GLN A 186 1.37 -8.43 -38.10
C GLN A 186 1.56 -9.74 -37.32
N ASN A 187 1.34 -9.69 -35.99
CA ASN A 187 1.53 -10.84 -35.10
C ASN A 187 0.22 -11.58 -34.77
N ARG A 188 -0.91 -11.17 -35.35
CA ARG A 188 -2.24 -11.78 -35.18
C ARG A 188 -2.66 -11.90 -33.70
N PHE A 189 -2.48 -10.83 -32.94
CA PHE A 189 -2.86 -10.81 -31.54
C PHE A 189 -4.38 -10.86 -31.34
N ASP A 190 -4.78 -11.56 -30.29
CA ASP A 190 -6.12 -11.47 -29.73
C ASP A 190 -6.21 -10.29 -28.74
N ALA A 191 -7.36 -10.16 -28.06
CA ALA A 191 -7.56 -9.09 -27.08
C ALA A 191 -6.53 -9.17 -25.93
N GLY A 192 -6.16 -10.37 -25.47
CA GLY A 192 -5.16 -10.56 -24.42
C GLY A 192 -3.77 -10.07 -24.85
N GLY A 193 -3.33 -10.47 -26.04
CA GLY A 193 -2.05 -9.99 -26.61
C GLY A 193 -2.04 -8.48 -26.86
N ALA A 194 -3.16 -7.90 -27.30
CA ALA A 194 -3.31 -6.46 -27.48
C ALA A 194 -3.25 -5.69 -26.14
N GLU A 195 -3.85 -6.24 -25.07
CA GLU A 195 -3.77 -5.69 -23.72
C GLU A 195 -2.33 -5.72 -23.20
N ASP A 196 -1.64 -6.85 -23.34
CA ASP A 196 -0.25 -6.99 -22.92
C ASP A 196 0.69 -6.03 -23.65
N LEU A 197 0.48 -5.85 -24.95
CA LEU A 197 1.19 -4.87 -25.76
C LEU A 197 0.92 -3.43 -25.29
N ALA A 198 -0.35 -3.06 -25.08
CA ALA A 198 -0.72 -1.73 -24.62
C ALA A 198 -0.11 -1.43 -23.24
N ARG A 199 -0.16 -2.42 -22.34
CA ARG A 199 0.42 -2.34 -21.00
C ARG A 199 1.93 -2.19 -21.06
N SER A 200 2.62 -2.99 -21.88
CA SER A 200 4.08 -2.95 -22.00
C SER A 200 4.56 -1.59 -22.53
N MET A 201 3.92 -1.07 -23.58
CA MET A 201 4.22 0.26 -24.14
C MET A 201 3.98 1.37 -23.12
N LYS A 202 2.92 1.27 -22.29
CA LYS A 202 2.62 2.29 -21.28
C LYS A 202 3.57 2.24 -20.09
N ASP A 203 4.04 1.06 -19.72
CA ASP A 203 4.92 0.84 -18.58
C ASP A 203 6.39 1.15 -18.92
N PHE A 204 6.82 0.91 -20.16
CA PHE A 204 8.22 1.01 -20.59
C PHE A 204 8.96 2.29 -20.15
N PRO A 205 8.42 3.52 -20.29
CA PRO A 205 9.13 4.73 -19.87
C PRO A 205 9.36 4.82 -18.36
N ARG A 206 8.50 4.19 -17.56
CA ARG A 206 8.59 4.20 -16.09
C ARG A 206 9.68 3.26 -15.56
N ARG A 207 10.18 2.37 -16.42
CA ARG A 207 11.21 1.37 -16.11
C ARG A 207 12.63 1.82 -16.44
N ARG A 208 12.81 3.11 -16.77
CA ARG A 208 14.13 3.68 -17.05
C ARG A 208 15.06 3.45 -15.84
N GLY A 209 16.25 2.93 -16.12
CA GLY A 209 17.26 2.60 -15.11
C GLY A 209 17.26 1.13 -14.69
N GLU A 210 16.27 0.33 -15.10
CA GLU A 210 16.33 -1.12 -14.89
C GLU A 210 17.37 -1.78 -15.80
N LYS A 211 18.06 -2.82 -15.30
CA LYS A 211 19.13 -3.51 -16.03
C LYS A 211 18.62 -4.08 -17.36
N GLY A 212 19.25 -3.65 -18.45
CA GLY A 212 18.95 -4.07 -19.82
C GLY A 212 17.94 -3.18 -20.56
N TRP A 213 17.31 -2.21 -19.89
CA TRP A 213 16.33 -1.29 -20.48
C TRP A 213 16.84 -0.58 -21.74
N GLU A 214 18.09 -0.14 -21.72
CA GLU A 214 18.76 0.57 -22.82
C GLU A 214 18.94 -0.26 -24.11
N ASN A 215 18.71 -1.57 -24.05
CA ASN A 215 18.82 -2.46 -25.21
C ASN A 215 17.54 -2.53 -26.05
N PHE A 216 16.43 -1.96 -25.55
CA PHE A 216 15.12 -2.03 -26.17
C PHE A 216 14.69 -0.62 -26.60
N ASP A 217 14.08 -0.49 -27.78
CA ASP A 217 13.60 0.80 -28.30
C ASP A 217 12.14 1.05 -27.89
N TYR A 218 11.88 2.19 -27.24
CA TYR A 218 10.54 2.61 -26.85
C TYR A 218 9.60 2.88 -28.03
N ASN A 219 10.14 3.23 -29.20
CA ASN A 219 9.34 3.54 -30.38
C ASN A 219 8.83 2.28 -31.10
N LEU A 220 9.37 1.11 -30.75
CA LEU A 220 9.01 -0.18 -31.31
C LEU A 220 8.10 -0.93 -30.33
N PRO A 221 6.81 -1.17 -30.66
CA PRO A 221 5.87 -1.88 -29.79
C PRO A 221 6.38 -3.25 -29.35
N GLY A 222 7.02 -4.00 -30.25
CA GLY A 222 7.58 -5.31 -29.99
C GLY A 222 8.77 -5.28 -29.06
N ASP A 223 9.63 -4.26 -29.13
CA ASP A 223 10.70 -4.09 -28.13
C ASP A 223 10.15 -3.74 -26.75
N CYS A 224 9.06 -2.96 -26.67
CA CYS A 224 8.39 -2.71 -25.40
C CYS A 224 7.83 -4.00 -24.78
N LEU A 225 7.20 -4.85 -25.60
CA LEU A 225 6.68 -6.15 -25.18
C LEU A 225 7.80 -7.15 -24.86
N ALA A 226 8.87 -7.17 -25.66
CA ALA A 226 10.05 -7.97 -25.41
C ALA A 226 10.71 -7.61 -24.07
N PHE A 227 10.78 -6.33 -23.74
CA PHE A 227 11.31 -5.87 -22.46
C PHE A 227 10.44 -6.30 -21.27
N LEU A 228 9.12 -6.35 -21.42
CA LEU A 228 8.21 -6.91 -20.41
C LEU A 228 8.57 -8.37 -20.12
N TYR A 229 8.66 -9.21 -21.16
CA TYR A 229 9.00 -10.62 -21.02
C TYR A 229 10.45 -10.85 -20.52
N PHE A 230 11.39 -10.00 -20.95
CA PHE A 230 12.77 -10.02 -20.49
C PHE A 230 12.88 -9.72 -18.99
N ARG A 231 12.07 -8.78 -18.47
CA ARG A 231 11.95 -8.53 -17.02
C ARG A 231 11.39 -9.74 -16.27
N GLN A 232 10.28 -10.30 -16.75
CA GLN A 232 9.64 -11.47 -16.13
C GLN A 232 10.59 -12.66 -16.05
N ALA A 233 11.38 -12.90 -17.10
CA ALA A 233 12.41 -13.94 -17.10
C ALA A 233 13.41 -13.81 -15.94
N LYS A 234 13.76 -12.58 -15.56
CA LYS A 234 14.74 -12.29 -14.50
C LYS A 234 14.16 -12.40 -13.09
N GLU A 235 12.83 -12.47 -12.96
CA GLU A 235 12.15 -12.73 -11.70
C GLU A 235 12.12 -14.24 -11.37
N HIS A 236 12.28 -15.09 -12.38
CA HIS A 236 12.37 -16.54 -12.22
C HIS A 236 13.77 -17.01 -11.83
N LYS A 237 13.84 -18.18 -11.16
CA LYS A 237 15.11 -18.84 -10.84
C LYS A 237 15.87 -19.17 -12.12
N ASN A 238 17.19 -19.06 -12.08
CA ASN A 238 18.07 -19.49 -13.16
C ASN A 238 18.84 -20.75 -12.74
N PRO A 239 18.69 -21.91 -13.41
CA PRO A 239 17.76 -22.18 -14.53
C PRO A 239 16.33 -22.51 -14.08
N SER A 240 15.33 -22.23 -14.93
CA SER A 240 13.95 -22.74 -14.81
C SER A 240 13.19 -22.68 -16.14
N ASP A 241 12.21 -23.56 -16.32
CA ASP A 241 11.38 -23.61 -17.54
C ASP A 241 10.60 -22.31 -17.77
N ALA A 242 10.08 -21.71 -16.70
CA ALA A 242 9.37 -20.43 -16.76
C ALA A 242 10.27 -19.27 -17.23
N ARG A 243 11.55 -19.26 -16.81
CA ARG A 243 12.55 -18.31 -17.32
C ARG A 243 12.78 -18.51 -18.82
N THR A 244 12.98 -19.75 -19.25
CA THR A 244 13.23 -20.08 -20.66
C THR A 244 12.05 -19.68 -21.55
N ALA A 245 10.81 -19.99 -21.13
CA ALA A 245 9.60 -19.60 -21.86
C ALA A 245 9.48 -18.07 -21.97
N SER A 246 9.74 -17.34 -20.89
CA SER A 246 9.71 -15.87 -20.90
C SER A 246 10.77 -15.28 -21.84
N LEU A 247 11.98 -15.84 -21.88
CA LEU A 247 13.02 -15.38 -22.81
C LEU A 247 12.70 -15.72 -24.27
N GLN A 248 12.05 -16.86 -24.54
CA GLN A 248 11.56 -17.19 -25.87
C GLN A 248 10.49 -16.19 -26.33
N SER A 249 9.50 -15.87 -25.48
CA SER A 249 8.51 -14.84 -25.78
C SER A 249 9.15 -13.46 -25.97
N ALA A 250 10.18 -13.14 -25.19
CA ALA A 250 10.94 -11.90 -25.39
C ALA A 250 11.64 -11.86 -26.76
N LEU A 251 12.22 -12.98 -27.19
CA LEU A 251 12.91 -13.08 -28.47
C LEU A 251 11.94 -13.00 -29.66
N GLU A 252 10.78 -13.65 -29.54
CA GLU A 252 9.71 -13.61 -30.55
C GLU A 252 9.13 -12.20 -30.71
N ALA A 253 8.99 -11.45 -29.61
CA ALA A 253 8.43 -10.11 -29.64
C ALA A 253 9.42 -9.05 -30.15
N ALA A 254 10.73 -9.22 -29.91
CA ALA A 254 11.75 -8.21 -30.17
C ALA A 254 11.86 -7.82 -31.65
N GLU A 255 11.82 -6.51 -31.93
CA GLU A 255 11.93 -5.96 -33.27
C GLU A 255 13.39 -5.56 -33.57
N SER A 256 14.05 -4.89 -32.63
CA SER A 256 15.42 -4.40 -32.83
C SER A 256 16.46 -5.51 -32.65
N GLU A 257 17.53 -5.41 -33.43
CA GLU A 257 18.64 -6.35 -33.34
C GLU A 257 19.36 -6.26 -31.97
N LYS A 258 19.36 -5.06 -31.37
CA LYS A 258 19.92 -4.82 -30.04
C LYS A 258 19.13 -5.55 -28.96
N ALA A 259 17.79 -5.53 -29.04
CA ALA A 259 16.91 -6.25 -28.14
C ALA A 259 17.11 -7.77 -28.28
N LYS A 260 17.09 -8.29 -29.52
CA LYS A 260 17.32 -9.72 -29.80
C LYS A 260 18.65 -10.20 -29.24
N GLN A 261 19.74 -9.46 -29.47
CA GLN A 261 21.05 -9.78 -28.94
C GLN A 261 21.11 -9.73 -27.41
N ALA A 262 20.38 -8.84 -26.76
CA ALA A 262 20.30 -8.79 -25.30
C ALA A 262 19.56 -10.01 -24.73
N VAL A 263 18.47 -10.43 -25.37
CA VAL A 263 17.71 -11.64 -24.98
C VAL A 263 18.55 -12.89 -25.21
N LEU A 264 19.22 -13.03 -26.37
CA LEU A 264 20.09 -14.18 -26.67
C LEU A 264 21.25 -14.30 -25.68
N ARG A 265 21.92 -13.20 -25.34
CA ARG A 265 22.98 -13.20 -24.32
C ARG A 265 22.49 -13.68 -22.95
N GLU A 266 21.28 -13.29 -22.58
CA GLU A 266 20.64 -13.73 -21.33
C GLU A 266 20.22 -15.22 -21.39
N MET A 267 19.83 -15.73 -22.57
CA MET A 267 19.52 -17.15 -22.79
C MET A 267 20.77 -18.05 -22.73
N GLU A 268 21.85 -17.63 -23.38
CA GLU A 268 23.12 -18.38 -23.47
C GLU A 268 23.90 -18.40 -22.14
N GLY A 269 23.49 -17.58 -21.17
CA GLY A 269 24.02 -17.58 -19.82
C GLY A 269 25.53 -17.30 -19.81
N ASP A 270 25.94 -16.16 -20.37
CA ASP A 270 27.28 -15.56 -20.25
C ASP A 270 28.47 -16.55 -20.16
N THR A 271 28.53 -17.53 -21.07
CA THR A 271 29.68 -18.45 -21.21
C THR A 271 30.74 -17.93 -22.19
N SER A 272 30.51 -16.76 -22.79
CA SER A 272 31.37 -16.17 -23.83
C SER A 272 31.77 -14.72 -23.57
N ALA A 273 31.81 -14.26 -22.32
CA ALA A 273 32.57 -13.06 -21.94
C ALA A 273 34.06 -13.41 -21.80
N GLY A 274 34.74 -13.50 -22.95
CA GLY A 274 36.19 -13.46 -22.98
C GLY A 274 36.71 -12.16 -22.35
N LYS A 275 37.59 -12.28 -21.36
CA LYS A 275 38.64 -11.32 -20.93
C LYS A 275 38.42 -9.88 -21.45
N GLY A 276 37.51 -9.13 -20.84
CA GLY A 276 37.21 -7.77 -21.28
C GLY A 276 36.74 -6.86 -20.16
N ASP A 277 35.91 -7.35 -19.24
CA ASP A 277 35.54 -6.65 -18.01
C ASP A 277 35.52 -7.65 -16.86
N LYS A 278 36.69 -7.81 -16.23
CA LYS A 278 36.79 -8.37 -14.89
C LYS A 278 36.31 -7.31 -13.89
N GLN A 279 35.01 -7.07 -13.85
CA GLN A 279 34.34 -6.58 -12.66
C GLN A 279 32.90 -7.08 -12.76
N GLU A 280 32.49 -7.91 -11.80
CA GLU A 280 31.10 -8.34 -11.55
C GLU A 280 30.55 -9.61 -12.22
N ALA A 281 31.40 -10.56 -12.63
CA ALA A 281 30.97 -11.96 -12.72
C ALA A 281 31.67 -12.79 -11.65
N ALA A 282 30.86 -13.38 -10.76
CA ALA A 282 31.22 -14.32 -9.70
C ALA A 282 32.01 -13.74 -8.51
N ILE A 283 31.33 -12.94 -7.71
CA ILE A 283 31.17 -13.41 -6.33
C ILE A 283 29.76 -13.97 -6.30
N ASP A 284 29.58 -15.23 -5.95
CA ASP A 284 28.38 -15.65 -5.24
C ASP A 284 28.42 -14.94 -3.87
N GLY A 285 28.34 -13.61 -3.94
CA GLY A 285 28.50 -12.72 -2.83
C GLY A 285 27.26 -12.92 -2.03
N VAL A 286 27.44 -13.37 -0.79
CA VAL A 286 26.39 -13.34 0.23
C VAL A 286 25.61 -12.05 0.03
N ARG A 287 24.39 -12.15 -0.50
CA ARG A 287 23.58 -10.98 -0.82
C ARG A 287 23.27 -10.31 0.50
N VAL A 288 23.93 -9.19 0.77
CA VAL A 288 23.65 -8.40 1.97
C VAL A 288 22.24 -7.83 1.80
N PRO A 289 21.28 -8.17 2.67
CA PRO A 289 19.94 -7.62 2.56
C PRO A 289 20.00 -6.12 2.80
N VAL A 290 19.61 -5.34 1.79
CA VAL A 290 19.40 -3.90 1.95
C VAL A 290 17.94 -3.71 2.36
N VAL A 291 17.73 -3.34 3.63
CA VAL A 291 16.41 -3.10 4.20
C VAL A 291 16.17 -1.60 4.28
N ARG A 292 14.98 -1.15 3.86
CA ARG A 292 14.52 0.21 4.14
C ARG A 292 13.66 0.19 5.39
N MET A 293 14.15 0.85 6.45
CA MET A 293 13.46 0.94 7.73
C MET A 293 12.09 1.62 7.55
N LYS A 294 11.04 1.01 8.09
CA LYS A 294 9.70 1.61 8.15
C LYS A 294 9.59 2.50 9.39
N THR A 295 8.85 3.59 9.27
CA THR A 295 8.45 4.38 10.44
C THR A 295 7.66 3.48 11.39
N GLY A 296 8.11 3.38 12.65
CA GLY A 296 7.52 2.49 13.64
C GLY A 296 8.07 1.05 13.66
N GLU A 297 9.19 0.76 12.96
CA GLU A 297 9.81 -0.57 13.00
C GLU A 297 10.66 -0.81 14.26
N VAL A 298 11.17 0.26 14.89
CA VAL A 298 11.94 0.19 16.15
C VAL A 298 11.01 0.00 17.36
N ALA A 299 9.80 0.54 17.28
CA ALA A 299 8.68 0.35 18.20
C ALA A 299 7.42 0.77 17.44
N GLU A 300 6.23 0.26 17.80
CA GLU A 300 4.95 0.69 17.19
C GLU A 300 4.68 2.21 17.30
N SER A 301 5.53 2.94 18.05
CA SER A 301 5.53 4.38 18.17
C SER A 301 6.35 5.05 17.07
N THR A 302 5.82 6.14 16.51
CA THR A 302 6.51 6.99 15.52
C THR A 302 7.75 7.69 16.08
N THR A 303 7.81 7.83 17.40
CA THR A 303 8.93 8.40 18.16
C THR A 303 9.27 7.50 19.35
N VAL A 304 10.56 7.39 19.67
CA VAL A 304 11.07 6.68 20.83
C VAL A 304 12.06 7.54 21.59
N VAL A 305 12.20 7.30 22.89
CA VAL A 305 13.15 7.99 23.77
C VAL A 305 14.05 6.95 24.41
N VAL A 306 15.35 7.20 24.39
CA VAL A 306 16.35 6.33 25.02
C VAL A 306 16.84 6.99 26.31
N LEU A 307 16.71 6.28 27.44
CA LEU A 307 17.05 6.80 28.75
C LEU A 307 18.02 5.87 29.49
N PRO A 308 18.94 6.42 30.32
CA PRO A 308 19.81 5.63 31.17
C PRO A 308 19.01 4.98 32.31
N VAL A 309 19.34 3.72 32.61
CA VAL A 309 18.68 2.94 33.67
C VAL A 309 19.60 2.75 34.87
N CYS A 310 19.12 3.15 36.05
CA CYS A 310 19.74 2.94 37.36
C CYS A 310 19.06 1.78 38.13
N ARG A 311 19.77 1.17 39.07
CA ARG A 311 19.24 0.17 40.01
C ARG A 311 18.69 0.88 41.24
N ALA A 312 17.59 0.37 41.79
CA ALA A 312 17.11 0.84 43.09
C ALA A 312 18.16 0.67 44.20
N GLU A 313 19.02 -0.36 44.11
CA GLU A 313 20.09 -0.66 45.07
C GLU A 313 21.33 0.24 44.92
N GLY A 314 21.50 0.89 43.77
CA GLY A 314 22.65 1.76 43.47
C GLY A 314 22.61 3.11 44.18
N ARG A 315 21.52 3.38 44.93
CA ARG A 315 21.29 4.58 45.73
C ARG A 315 21.32 5.87 44.89
N ASP A 316 21.41 7.00 45.57
CA ASP A 316 21.56 8.34 45.01
C ASP A 316 22.77 8.46 44.07
N LYS A 317 23.88 7.79 44.40
CA LYS A 317 25.11 7.82 43.62
C LYS A 317 24.90 7.40 42.16
N GLU A 318 24.19 6.29 41.91
CA GLU A 318 23.96 5.82 40.53
C GLU A 318 23.10 6.80 39.71
N ILE A 319 22.17 7.52 40.35
CA ILE A 319 21.36 8.55 39.67
C ILE A 319 22.20 9.77 39.31
N VAL A 320 23.10 10.18 40.21
CA VAL A 320 24.02 11.32 39.98
C VAL A 320 25.06 10.97 38.90
N GLU A 321 25.53 9.73 38.88
CA GLU A 321 26.51 9.25 37.91
C GLU A 321 25.93 8.91 36.54
N ALA A 322 24.61 8.83 36.38
CA ALA A 322 23.97 8.55 35.10
C ALA A 322 24.19 9.68 34.05
N PRO A 323 24.24 9.35 32.74
CA PRO A 323 24.37 10.32 31.64
C PRO A 323 23.31 11.41 31.68
N TRP A 324 23.70 12.68 31.55
CA TRP A 324 22.76 13.83 31.49
C TRP A 324 22.23 14.00 30.08
N VAL A 325 23.13 14.13 29.12
CA VAL A 325 22.72 14.31 27.73
C VAL A 325 22.64 12.95 27.07
N SER A 326 21.43 12.55 26.67
CA SER A 326 21.17 11.44 25.74
C SER A 326 20.22 11.93 24.66
N LYS A 327 20.76 12.49 23.57
CA LYS A 327 19.96 13.03 22.47
C LYS A 327 19.99 12.06 21.28
N ALA A 328 18.80 11.77 20.75
CA ALA A 328 18.70 11.11 19.46
C ALA A 328 19.08 12.10 18.35
N GLY A 329 19.98 11.69 17.46
CA GLY A 329 20.48 12.44 16.32
C GLY A 329 20.66 11.57 15.08
N GLY A 330 21.06 12.19 13.97
CA GLY A 330 21.24 11.51 12.69
C GLY A 330 19.94 11.03 12.05
N GLU A 331 20.06 10.37 10.89
CA GLU A 331 18.90 9.88 10.11
C GLU A 331 18.31 8.59 10.68
N PHE A 332 19.02 7.92 11.58
CA PHE A 332 18.66 6.63 12.18
C PHE A 332 18.28 6.72 13.67
N GLY A 333 18.25 7.92 14.25
CA GLY A 333 17.93 8.09 15.68
C GLY A 333 19.03 7.59 16.61
N GLU A 334 20.29 7.76 16.22
CA GLU A 334 21.48 7.39 17.00
C GLU A 334 21.55 8.23 18.29
N VAL A 335 21.86 7.59 19.42
CA VAL A 335 21.92 8.29 20.71
C VAL A 335 23.36 8.46 21.16
N GLU A 336 23.77 9.71 21.29
CA GLU A 336 25.07 10.06 21.86
C GLU A 336 24.89 10.41 23.34
N ALA A 337 25.71 9.79 24.18
CA ALA A 337 25.73 10.00 25.63
C ALA A 337 26.97 10.78 26.04
N ASP A 338 26.84 11.71 27.00
CA ASP A 338 27.95 12.49 27.55
C ASP A 338 29.02 11.63 28.27
N LYS A 339 28.65 10.43 28.72
CA LYS A 339 29.56 9.44 29.31
C LYS A 339 29.06 8.01 29.10
N GLY A 340 29.98 7.06 29.22
CA GLY A 340 29.68 5.63 29.11
C GLY A 340 28.72 5.16 30.20
N TRP A 341 27.73 4.35 29.82
CA TRP A 341 26.73 3.82 30.74
C TRP A 341 26.32 2.40 30.37
N GLY A 342 26.15 1.53 31.36
CA GLY A 342 25.99 0.10 31.15
C GLY A 342 24.57 -0.37 30.84
N ARG A 343 23.54 0.45 31.09
CA ARG A 343 22.13 0.04 30.93
C ARG A 343 21.25 1.15 30.39
N TRP A 344 20.54 0.85 29.33
CA TRP A 344 19.66 1.77 28.62
C TRP A 344 18.29 1.13 28.41
N ILE A 345 17.28 1.96 28.27
CA ILE A 345 15.95 1.51 27.87
C ILE A 345 15.40 2.40 26.77
N VAL A 346 14.70 1.78 25.83
CA VAL A 346 13.94 2.46 24.78
C VAL A 346 12.47 2.45 25.21
N LEU A 347 11.90 3.64 25.39
CA LEU A 347 10.48 3.82 25.68
C LEU A 347 9.79 4.48 24.49
N PRO A 348 8.48 4.22 24.28
CA PRO A 348 7.69 5.02 23.35
C PRO A 348 7.75 6.51 23.71
N GLY A 349 7.67 7.39 22.71
CA GLY A 349 7.62 8.84 22.87
C GLY A 349 6.29 9.35 23.43
N TRP A 350 5.77 8.73 24.49
CA TRP A 350 4.64 9.24 25.26
C TRP A 350 4.94 10.65 25.76
N GLU A 351 3.93 11.51 25.79
CA GLU A 351 4.10 12.93 26.11
C GLU A 351 4.92 13.20 27.39
N PRO A 352 4.71 12.49 28.53
CA PRO A 352 5.52 12.71 29.74
C PRO A 352 7.01 12.37 29.60
N VAL A 353 7.36 11.49 28.66
CA VAL A 353 8.73 11.03 28.40
C VAL A 353 9.38 11.86 27.29
N ALA A 354 8.62 12.22 26.25
CA ALA A 354 9.09 12.97 25.09
C ALA A 354 9.51 14.41 25.43
N ILE A 355 8.92 15.01 26.48
CA ILE A 355 9.26 16.36 26.94
C ILE A 355 10.38 16.38 27.99
N LEU A 356 10.92 15.22 28.38
CA LEU A 356 12.08 15.17 29.27
C LEU A 356 13.26 15.86 28.60
N GLY A 357 13.85 16.83 29.29
CA GLY A 357 15.10 17.44 28.87
C GLY A 357 16.30 16.53 29.13
N GLU A 358 17.48 17.13 29.28
CA GLU A 358 18.76 16.45 29.58
C GLU A 358 18.85 15.88 31.03
N GLY A 359 17.71 15.67 31.68
CA GLY A 359 17.59 15.18 33.05
C GLY A 359 16.85 13.86 33.19
N GLY A 360 16.42 13.25 32.08
CA GLY A 360 15.67 11.99 32.12
C GLY A 360 16.49 10.82 32.66
N VAL A 361 15.95 10.10 33.64
CA VAL A 361 16.54 8.86 34.17
C VAL A 361 15.43 7.85 34.49
N VAL A 362 15.75 6.57 34.33
CA VAL A 362 14.85 5.48 34.71
C VAL A 362 15.45 4.71 35.87
N VAL A 363 14.67 4.47 36.92
CA VAL A 363 15.06 3.58 38.02
C VAL A 363 14.28 2.28 37.91
N SER A 364 14.99 1.17 37.83
CA SER A 364 14.40 -0.16 37.87
C SER A 364 14.25 -0.61 39.32
N PHE A 365 13.00 -0.81 39.73
CA PHE A 365 12.65 -1.39 41.00
C PHE A 365 12.24 -2.86 40.79
N PRO A 366 12.77 -3.80 41.59
CA PRO A 366 12.33 -5.20 41.52
C PRO A 366 10.90 -5.39 42.05
N ASP A 367 10.36 -4.39 42.77
CA ASP A 367 9.12 -4.51 43.52
C ASP A 367 8.34 -3.18 43.55
N ALA A 368 7.07 -3.23 43.13
CA ALA A 368 6.15 -2.10 43.10
C ALA A 368 5.81 -1.49 44.47
N ARG A 369 6.18 -2.14 45.59
CA ARG A 369 6.10 -1.56 46.95
C ARG A 369 6.93 -0.28 47.11
N ALA A 370 7.78 0.05 46.14
CA ALA A 370 8.46 1.34 46.06
C ALA A 370 7.51 2.53 45.84
N LEU A 371 6.25 2.30 45.42
CA LEU A 371 5.24 3.34 45.19
C LEU A 371 4.39 3.62 46.45
N PRO A 372 4.02 4.90 46.72
CA PRO A 372 3.30 5.28 47.93
C PRO A 372 1.77 5.03 47.88
N TRP A 373 1.20 4.63 46.73
CA TRP A 373 -0.22 4.29 46.59
C TRP A 373 -0.45 2.79 46.36
N ARG A 374 -1.63 2.32 46.78
CA ARG A 374 -1.93 0.90 47.00
C ARG A 374 -1.65 0.04 45.78
N VAL A 375 -0.64 -0.79 45.89
CA VAL A 375 -0.51 -1.98 45.07
C VAL A 375 -1.57 -2.98 45.55
N ASN A 376 -2.59 -3.23 44.72
CA ASN A 376 -3.60 -4.27 44.98
C ASN A 376 -2.88 -5.58 45.39
N ARG A 377 -3.45 -6.41 46.26
CA ARG A 377 -2.74 -7.56 46.90
C ARG A 377 -2.04 -8.49 45.88
N TRP A 378 -2.53 -8.52 44.64
CA TRP A 378 -2.00 -9.28 43.51
C TRP A 378 -0.77 -8.67 42.80
N TYR A 379 -0.53 -7.37 42.92
CA TYR A 379 0.50 -6.66 42.15
C TYR A 379 1.73 -6.26 42.99
N LYS A 380 1.77 -6.66 44.27
CA LYS A 380 2.74 -6.21 45.28
C LYS A 380 4.18 -6.66 45.07
N GLU A 381 4.45 -7.51 44.09
CA GLU A 381 5.78 -8.10 43.86
C GLU A 381 6.16 -8.06 42.36
N GLU A 382 5.60 -7.09 41.63
CA GLU A 382 5.92 -6.87 40.22
C GLU A 382 7.04 -5.83 40.09
N ALA A 383 8.00 -6.09 39.22
CA ALA A 383 9.03 -5.11 38.88
C ALA A 383 8.41 -3.91 38.18
N ILE A 384 8.95 -2.71 38.42
CA ILE A 384 8.49 -1.48 37.77
C ILE A 384 9.68 -0.63 37.32
N LEU A 385 9.44 0.18 36.30
CA LEU A 385 10.34 1.24 35.87
C LEU A 385 9.74 2.59 36.26
N VAL A 386 10.50 3.38 37.00
CA VAL A 386 10.09 4.73 37.37
C VAL A 386 10.92 5.71 36.56
N VAL A 387 10.26 6.49 35.71
CA VAL A 387 10.88 7.56 34.93
C VAL A 387 10.83 8.85 35.73
N ALA A 388 11.98 9.47 35.93
CA ALA A 388 12.11 10.72 36.68
C ALA A 388 12.90 11.77 35.90
N ASP A 389 12.50 13.02 36.07
CA ASP A 389 13.26 14.19 35.66
C ASP A 389 14.13 14.67 36.83
N ARG A 390 15.43 14.37 36.76
CA ARG A 390 16.38 14.77 37.79
C ARG A 390 16.88 16.21 37.67
N ALA A 391 16.50 16.93 36.61
CA ALA A 391 16.68 18.39 36.55
C ALA A 391 15.66 19.10 37.45
N ARG A 392 14.51 18.47 37.74
CA ARG A 392 13.45 18.98 38.61
C ARG A 392 13.49 18.33 39.99
N LYS A 393 14.24 18.93 40.91
CA LYS A 393 14.45 18.40 42.26
C LYS A 393 13.54 18.99 43.34
N GLY A 394 13.03 20.21 43.15
CA GLY A 394 12.22 20.90 44.15
C GLY A 394 10.90 20.19 44.45
N VAL A 395 10.61 19.97 45.73
CA VAL A 395 9.32 19.43 46.20
C VAL A 395 8.29 20.56 46.26
N GLU A 396 7.77 20.94 45.10
CA GLU A 396 6.90 22.12 44.95
C GLU A 396 5.41 21.78 45.13
N VAL A 397 4.97 20.59 44.70
CA VAL A 397 3.56 20.22 44.61
C VAL A 397 3.22 19.12 45.62
N ASP A 398 2.18 19.34 46.43
CA ASP A 398 1.76 18.40 47.50
C ASP A 398 1.29 17.05 46.95
N ASP A 399 0.66 17.07 45.78
CA ASP A 399 0.21 15.88 45.06
C ASP A 399 1.21 15.34 44.04
N GLY A 400 2.40 15.96 43.94
CA GLY A 400 3.49 15.46 43.11
C GLY A 400 4.13 14.19 43.67
N PHE A 401 4.79 13.43 42.80
CA PHE A 401 5.56 12.24 43.18
C PHE A 401 7.04 12.45 42.90
N TYR A 402 7.86 12.05 43.86
CA TYR A 402 9.28 12.39 43.87
C TYR A 402 10.11 11.18 44.24
N LEU A 403 11.24 11.03 43.56
CA LEU A 403 12.21 9.97 43.82
C LEU A 403 13.13 10.42 44.97
N VAL A 404 13.26 9.60 46.01
CA VAL A 404 14.06 9.91 47.20
C VAL A 404 14.89 8.73 47.66
N ALA A 405 16.00 9.01 48.34
CA ALA A 405 16.77 8.00 49.07
C ALA A 405 16.09 7.67 50.41
N VAL A 406 16.19 6.41 50.82
CA VAL A 406 15.79 5.93 52.15
C VAL A 406 17.03 5.92 53.03
N ASP A 407 16.98 6.68 54.13
CA ASP A 407 17.97 6.58 55.20
C ASP A 407 17.78 5.27 55.97
N ASP A 408 18.88 4.61 56.33
CA ASP A 408 18.90 3.29 56.96
C ASP A 408 18.17 3.31 58.32
N SER A 409 16.92 2.85 58.34
CA SER A 409 16.05 2.83 59.53
C SER A 409 16.32 1.64 60.45
N GLY A 410 17.58 1.19 60.61
CA GLY A 410 18.01 0.28 61.67
C GLY A 410 17.32 -1.10 61.77
N ASP A 411 16.44 -1.45 60.82
CA ASP A 411 15.60 -2.65 60.80
C ASP A 411 16.08 -3.73 59.82
N GLY A 412 17.29 -3.54 59.26
CA GLY A 412 17.97 -4.54 58.42
C GLY A 412 17.39 -4.69 57.01
N ARG A 413 16.44 -3.85 56.60
CA ARG A 413 16.06 -3.65 55.19
C ARG A 413 16.87 -2.49 54.64
N GLY A 414 17.99 -2.81 53.99
CA GLY A 414 19.03 -1.87 53.64
C GLY A 414 18.57 -0.63 52.85
N SER A 415 19.40 0.41 52.96
CA SER A 415 19.37 1.67 52.19
C SER A 415 19.01 1.46 50.72
N GLY A 416 17.95 2.13 50.24
CA GLY A 416 17.47 2.02 48.86
C GLY A 416 16.76 3.29 48.38
N LEU A 417 16.26 3.27 47.15
CA LEU A 417 15.44 4.33 46.59
C LEU A 417 13.94 4.05 46.85
N LYS A 418 13.10 5.08 46.89
CA LYS A 418 11.63 4.95 46.90
C LYS A 418 10.97 6.16 46.24
N VAL A 419 9.68 6.03 45.93
CA VAL A 419 8.84 7.15 45.50
C VAL A 419 8.01 7.63 46.68
N GLU A 420 8.00 8.94 46.94
CA GLU A 420 7.16 9.55 47.97
C GLU A 420 6.29 10.66 47.40
N LYS A 421 5.15 10.90 48.05
CA LYS A 421 4.23 12.00 47.74
C LYS A 421 4.78 13.32 48.30
N GLY A 422 4.63 14.42 47.57
CA GLY A 422 5.16 15.73 47.95
C GLY A 422 4.67 16.22 49.31
N SER A 423 3.40 15.98 49.65
CA SER A 423 2.82 16.29 50.96
C SER A 423 3.54 15.58 52.11
N ALA A 424 3.92 14.31 51.95
CA ALA A 424 4.67 13.57 52.95
C ALA A 424 6.11 14.09 53.09
N LEU A 425 6.74 14.46 51.97
CA LEU A 425 8.08 15.05 51.96
C LEU A 425 8.11 16.42 52.65
N LYS A 426 7.13 17.29 52.35
CA LYS A 426 7.02 18.60 53.01
C LYS A 426 6.76 18.48 54.51
N GLN A 427 5.93 17.53 54.94
CA GLN A 427 5.72 17.24 56.38
C GLN A 427 7.00 16.82 57.08
N ARG A 428 7.89 16.09 56.39
CA ARG A 428 9.22 15.71 56.87
C ARG A 428 10.27 16.82 56.74
N GLY A 429 9.91 17.99 56.19
CA GLY A 429 10.85 19.09 55.95
C GLY A 429 11.82 18.87 54.80
N VAL A 430 11.55 17.93 53.90
CA VAL A 430 12.39 17.62 52.74
C VAL A 430 12.01 18.53 51.58
N GLY A 431 12.88 19.50 51.26
CA GLY A 431 12.68 20.47 50.18
C GLY A 431 13.20 20.03 48.81
N GLU A 432 14.15 19.10 48.77
CA GLU A 432 14.78 18.61 47.54
C GLU A 432 14.68 17.08 47.44
N SER A 433 14.45 16.61 46.22
CA SER A 433 14.37 15.20 45.82
C SER A 433 15.48 14.85 44.83
N LEU A 434 15.61 13.56 44.48
CA LEU A 434 16.51 13.10 43.43
C LEU A 434 15.95 13.35 42.02
N GLY A 435 14.65 13.63 41.91
CA GLY A 435 13.97 13.96 40.67
C GLY A 435 12.45 13.85 40.80
N THR A 436 11.75 14.58 39.94
CA THR A 436 10.29 14.52 39.85
C THR A 436 9.88 13.30 39.02
N VAL A 437 9.04 12.43 39.55
CA VAL A 437 8.55 11.25 38.83
C VAL A 437 7.51 11.69 37.79
N VAL A 438 7.71 11.30 36.54
CA VAL A 438 6.83 11.67 35.41
C VAL A 438 6.01 10.50 34.89
N LEU A 439 6.50 9.27 35.05
CA LEU A 439 5.83 8.07 34.55
C LEU A 439 6.28 6.84 35.34
N VAL A 440 5.37 5.88 35.53
CA VAL A 440 5.70 4.53 36.01
C VAL A 440 5.25 3.53 34.95
N VAL A 441 6.15 2.64 34.56
CA VAL A 441 5.91 1.62 33.53
C VAL A 441 5.98 0.25 34.17
N ARG A 442 4.99 -0.59 33.89
CA ARG A 442 4.94 -2.01 34.27
C ARG A 442 5.38 -2.88 33.09
N PRO A 443 5.85 -4.11 33.34
CA PRO A 443 6.18 -5.06 32.27
C PRO A 443 4.96 -5.32 31.36
N PRO A 444 5.20 -5.60 30.06
CA PRO A 444 4.12 -6.00 29.16
C PRO A 444 3.50 -7.33 29.63
N LYS A 445 2.19 -7.48 29.43
CA LYS A 445 1.46 -8.73 29.64
C LYS A 445 0.95 -9.22 28.28
N GLU A 446 0.99 -10.52 28.05
CA GLU A 446 0.29 -11.11 26.91
C GLU A 446 -1.22 -10.94 27.15
N ASP A 447 -1.90 -10.20 26.27
CA ASP A 447 -3.34 -10.03 26.32
C ASP A 447 -4.00 -11.42 26.16
N THR A 448 -4.37 -12.02 27.28
CA THR A 448 -5.40 -13.05 27.27
C THR A 448 -6.70 -12.27 27.13
N GLU A 449 -7.31 -12.33 25.94
CA GLU A 449 -8.64 -11.79 25.66
C GLU A 449 -9.60 -12.14 26.81
N ASP A 450 -9.93 -11.14 27.63
CA ASP A 450 -11.09 -11.02 28.54
C ASP A 450 -10.76 -10.16 29.78
N GLN A 451 -10.45 -8.87 29.56
CA GLN A 451 -10.60 -7.86 30.61
C GLN A 451 -11.39 -6.67 30.09
N MET A 452 -12.62 -6.94 29.63
CA MET A 452 -13.69 -5.98 29.85
C MET A 452 -14.22 -6.20 31.26
N LEU A 453 -14.37 -5.09 31.99
CA LEU A 453 -14.75 -4.94 33.40
C LEU A 453 -13.56 -4.91 34.36
N GLU A 454 -13.10 -3.70 34.69
CA GLU A 454 -12.88 -3.25 36.07
C GLU A 454 -12.36 -1.79 36.05
N ASP A 455 -13.18 -0.89 35.52
CA ASP A 455 -13.26 0.47 36.05
C ASP A 455 -14.47 0.45 37.00
N ASP A 456 -14.21 0.40 38.30
CA ASP A 456 -15.08 0.98 39.34
C ASP A 456 -14.25 1.13 40.64
N ASP A 457 -14.23 2.37 41.13
CA ASP A 457 -13.66 2.97 42.36
C ASP A 457 -12.18 3.43 42.41
#